data_AF-A0AAR2KTF7-F1
#
_entry.id   AF-A0AAR2KTF7-F1
#
_cell.length_a   1.000
_cell.length_b   1.000
_cell.length_c   1.000
_cell.angle_alpha   90.00
_cell.angle_beta   90.00
_cell.angle_gamma   90.00
#
_symmetry.space_group_name_H-M   'P 1'
#
loop_
_entity.id
_entity.type
_entity.pdbx_description
1 polymer ?
#
loop_
_entity_poly.entity_id
_entity_poly.type
_entity_poly.pdbx_seq_one_letter_code
_entity_poly.pdbx_strand_id
1 'polypeptide(L)'
;MARIPFLCFVVLIFFWAATALSVSVFYSSPKAHMLLRSKRANSFLEEIKTASLERECMEEDCDFEEAREIFENREHTLEFWVRYAETTSLNCSENNGHCDHDCYDRKGKTGRFCSCIQGYQLHENSKECIPKSEDSCGQILIAKSTYSTKPRPILQPWLVGGEVGRRGESPWQALILNAGGDFHCGGVLIDESWVLTAAHCLETSLRFSVRLGDYFQLMKEKNEVTIPVSKIVSHPKYNPETADNDIALLRLVSPVKFSTYILPACLPSRSLAERVLHLNGTQTVVTGWGKQNETATHYSSALGFINVPLVDHAECARHMVNNLTQNMLCAGIIGKVRDACEGDSGGPMMTQYHNTWFLIGLVSWGEGCGHTDKLGIYTKVSNYLEWIDSVRKEATGP
;
A
#
# COMPACT_ATOMS: atom_id res chain seq x y z
N MET A 1 12.07 112.96 -29.40
CA MET A 1 12.68 112.74 -30.73
C MET A 1 13.04 111.26 -30.81
N ALA A 2 12.28 110.50 -31.63
CA ALA A 2 12.61 109.21 -32.27
C ALA A 2 13.05 107.97 -31.43
N ARG A 3 12.21 106.91 -31.41
CA ARG A 3 12.35 105.61 -32.11
C ARG A 3 11.76 104.39 -31.34
N ILE A 4 10.85 103.72 -32.04
CA ILE A 4 10.23 102.36 -31.93
C ILE A 4 11.32 101.23 -31.88
N PRO A 5 11.09 99.93 -31.49
CA PRO A 5 9.84 99.17 -31.27
C PRO A 5 9.74 98.33 -29.98
N PHE A 6 8.53 98.16 -29.44
CA PHE A 6 8.18 96.94 -28.70
C PHE A 6 7.13 96.19 -29.52
N LEU A 7 7.58 95.08 -30.08
CA LEU A 7 6.84 94.16 -30.92
C LEU A 7 5.59 93.64 -30.18
N CYS A 8 4.43 93.75 -30.84
CA CYS A 8 3.31 92.81 -30.74
C CYS A 8 2.69 92.58 -29.35
N PHE A 9 2.21 93.64 -28.70
CA PHE A 9 1.00 93.51 -27.87
C PHE A 9 -0.22 93.45 -28.82
N VAL A 10 -1.12 92.48 -28.62
CA VAL A 10 -2.48 92.38 -29.20
C VAL A 10 -2.69 91.62 -30.54
N VAL A 11 -2.00 90.48 -30.80
CA VAL A 11 -2.51 89.51 -31.81
C VAL A 11 -2.66 88.06 -31.32
N LEU A 12 -2.22 87.71 -30.10
CA LEU A 12 -2.48 86.35 -29.56
C LEU A 12 -3.71 86.28 -28.63
N ILE A 13 -4.71 87.11 -28.88
CA ILE A 13 -6.09 86.89 -28.41
C ILE A 13 -6.86 85.95 -29.38
N PHE A 14 -6.22 85.49 -30.48
CA PHE A 14 -6.83 84.57 -31.45
C PHE A 14 -6.44 83.10 -31.37
N PHE A 15 -5.73 82.64 -30.33
CA PHE A 15 -5.53 81.21 -30.08
C PHE A 15 -5.70 80.86 -28.60
N TRP A 16 -6.80 81.33 -28.01
CA TRP A 16 -7.53 80.59 -26.97
C TRP A 16 -8.33 79.44 -27.62
N ALA A 17 -7.68 78.70 -28.54
CA ALA A 17 -8.13 77.38 -28.93
C ALA A 17 -7.61 76.45 -27.86
N ALA A 18 -8.47 76.19 -26.88
CA ALA A 18 -8.34 75.09 -25.97
C ALA A 18 -8.22 73.78 -26.76
N THR A 19 -7.01 73.41 -27.17
CA THR A 19 -6.65 72.04 -27.52
C THR A 19 -6.42 71.27 -26.23
N ALA A 20 -7.48 71.16 -25.44
CA ALA A 20 -7.63 70.19 -24.38
C ALA A 20 -8.87 69.35 -24.71
N LEU A 21 -8.79 68.62 -25.82
CA LEU A 21 -9.73 67.56 -26.16
C LEU A 21 -8.96 66.29 -26.46
N SER A 22 -9.15 65.33 -25.55
CA SER A 22 -9.27 63.89 -25.79
C SER A 22 -8.16 63.19 -26.61
N VAL A 23 -7.20 62.62 -25.88
CA VAL A 23 -6.87 61.20 -26.10
C VAL A 23 -7.05 60.50 -24.76
N SER A 24 -8.27 60.05 -24.53
CA SER A 24 -8.58 59.02 -23.56
C SER A 24 -7.73 57.78 -23.90
N VAL A 25 -6.72 57.46 -23.08
CA VAL A 25 -6.08 56.12 -23.03
C VAL A 25 -6.97 55.14 -22.24
N PHE A 26 -8.29 55.39 -22.25
CA PHE A 26 -9.28 54.47 -21.73
C PHE A 26 -10.28 54.21 -22.85
N TYR A 27 -10.27 52.97 -23.32
CA TYR A 27 -11.21 52.43 -24.28
C TYR A 27 -12.64 52.49 -23.71
N SER A 28 -13.61 52.86 -24.53
CA SER A 28 -15.04 52.83 -24.16
C SER A 28 -15.62 51.42 -24.38
N SER A 29 -16.26 50.93 -23.31
CA SER A 29 -17.12 49.73 -23.09
C SER A 29 -17.91 49.24 -24.32
N PRO A 30 -18.22 47.93 -24.56
CA PRO A 30 -19.30 47.24 -23.82
C PRO A 30 -19.40 45.68 -23.97
N LYS A 31 -18.60 44.84 -23.30
CA LYS A 31 -18.86 43.36 -23.28
C LYS A 31 -18.40 42.63 -22.02
N ALA A 32 -18.44 43.27 -20.85
CA ALA A 32 -18.41 42.50 -19.61
C ALA A 32 -19.82 41.91 -19.40
N HIS A 33 -20.05 40.70 -19.92
CA HIS A 33 -21.03 39.84 -19.28
C HIS A 33 -20.44 39.50 -17.91
N MET A 34 -20.75 40.30 -16.88
CA MET A 34 -20.80 39.73 -15.55
C MET A 34 -21.86 38.65 -15.64
N LEU A 35 -21.44 37.39 -15.73
CA LEU A 35 -22.29 36.31 -15.27
C LEU A 35 -22.52 36.60 -13.80
N LEU A 36 -23.64 37.26 -13.49
CA LEU A 36 -24.21 37.23 -12.16
C LEU A 36 -24.60 35.78 -11.91
N ARG A 37 -23.63 34.96 -11.48
CA ARG A 37 -23.86 33.62 -10.99
C ARG A 37 -24.74 33.81 -9.75
N SER A 38 -25.95 33.25 -9.78
CA SER A 38 -26.78 33.24 -8.58
C SER A 38 -26.02 32.44 -7.52
N LYS A 39 -25.70 33.05 -6.37
CA LYS A 39 -25.20 32.27 -5.22
C LYS A 39 -26.22 31.18 -4.92
N ARG A 40 -25.84 29.92 -5.09
CA ARG A 40 -26.67 28.79 -4.66
C ARG A 40 -26.20 28.44 -3.26
N ALA A 41 -26.99 28.79 -2.25
CA ALA A 41 -26.73 28.31 -0.90
C ALA A 41 -26.90 26.78 -0.88
N ASN A 42 -25.82 26.05 -0.61
CA ASN A 42 -25.80 24.60 -0.53
C ASN A 42 -26.21 24.09 0.87
N SER A 43 -26.35 24.97 1.86
CA SER A 43 -26.69 24.63 3.25
C SER A 43 -27.41 25.77 4.01
N PHE A 44 -28.12 25.40 5.09
CA PHE A 44 -28.81 26.35 5.97
C PHE A 44 -27.78 27.25 6.68
N LEU A 45 -27.89 28.58 6.51
CA LEU A 45 -27.00 29.63 7.06
C LEU A 45 -25.58 29.71 6.46
N GLU A 46 -25.38 29.22 5.23
CA GLU A 46 -24.09 29.30 4.52
C GLU A 46 -23.55 30.74 4.37
N GLU A 47 -24.45 31.71 4.22
CA GLU A 47 -24.13 33.14 4.13
C GLU A 47 -23.52 33.73 5.42
N ILE A 48 -23.56 33.01 6.55
CA ILE A 48 -22.92 33.41 7.80
C ILE A 48 -21.43 33.02 7.83
N LYS A 49 -21.01 32.07 7.00
CA LYS A 49 -19.60 31.67 6.91
C LYS A 49 -18.78 32.78 6.25
N THR A 50 -17.55 32.98 6.70
CA THR A 50 -16.60 33.88 6.04
C THR A 50 -16.38 33.44 4.59
N ALA A 51 -16.49 34.38 3.64
CA ALA A 51 -16.29 34.10 2.22
C ALA A 51 -14.89 33.50 1.99
N SER A 52 -14.83 32.34 1.33
CA SER A 52 -13.60 31.62 1.00
C SER A 52 -13.80 31.04 -0.39
N LEU A 53 -13.10 31.62 -1.36
CA LEU A 53 -13.17 31.19 -2.75
C LEU A 53 -12.71 29.73 -2.92
N GLU A 54 -11.73 29.28 -2.13
CA GLU A 54 -11.35 27.86 -2.01
C GLU A 54 -12.53 26.97 -1.62
N ARG A 55 -13.31 27.39 -0.62
CA ARG A 55 -14.47 26.64 -0.15
C ARG A 55 -15.59 26.63 -1.20
N GLU A 56 -15.87 27.78 -1.81
CA GLU A 56 -16.84 27.89 -2.90
C GLU A 56 -16.46 26.98 -4.07
N CYS A 57 -15.17 26.88 -4.37
CA CYS A 57 -14.66 26.07 -5.47
C CYS A 57 -14.71 24.56 -5.20
N MET A 58 -14.58 24.16 -3.93
CA MET A 58 -14.78 22.78 -3.46
C MET A 58 -16.27 22.40 -3.33
N GLU A 59 -17.14 23.37 -3.06
CA GLU A 59 -18.59 23.16 -2.88
C GLU A 59 -19.37 23.22 -4.21
N GLU A 60 -18.91 24.02 -5.19
CA GLU A 60 -19.56 24.23 -6.49
C GLU A 60 -18.89 23.55 -7.69
N ASP A 61 -17.82 22.75 -7.49
CA ASP A 61 -17.00 22.10 -8.52
C ASP A 61 -16.54 23.07 -9.64
N CYS A 62 -15.41 23.77 -9.43
CA CYS A 62 -14.81 24.63 -10.46
C CYS A 62 -14.05 23.89 -11.59
N ASP A 63 -13.87 24.57 -12.72
CA ASP A 63 -12.84 24.26 -13.71
C ASP A 63 -11.50 25.00 -13.46
N PHE A 64 -10.46 24.71 -14.28
CA PHE A 64 -9.11 25.27 -14.08
C PHE A 64 -9.07 26.78 -14.27
N GLU A 65 -9.91 27.30 -15.16
CA GLU A 65 -9.94 28.73 -15.46
C GLU A 65 -10.62 29.49 -14.31
N GLU A 66 -11.69 28.91 -13.75
CA GLU A 66 -12.32 29.42 -12.52
C GLU A 66 -11.37 29.36 -11.32
N ALA A 67 -10.61 28.27 -11.15
CA ALA A 67 -9.57 28.21 -10.13
C ALA A 67 -8.46 29.25 -10.36
N ARG A 68 -8.09 29.52 -11.62
CA ARG A 68 -7.10 30.55 -11.98
C ARG A 68 -7.58 31.96 -11.67
N GLU A 69 -8.88 32.21 -11.81
CA GLU A 69 -9.51 33.47 -11.41
C GLU A 69 -9.48 33.68 -9.89
N ILE A 70 -9.44 32.61 -9.09
CA ILE A 70 -9.40 32.68 -7.62
C ILE A 70 -8.01 33.07 -7.09
N PHE A 71 -6.95 32.47 -7.62
CA PHE A 71 -5.61 32.61 -7.01
C PHE A 71 -4.74 33.71 -7.61
N GLU A 72 -5.13 34.28 -8.76
CA GLU A 72 -4.46 35.33 -9.57
C GLU A 72 -3.01 35.00 -10.02
N ASN A 73 -2.23 34.32 -9.18
CA ASN A 73 -0.90 33.77 -9.39
C ASN A 73 -1.00 32.32 -9.91
N ARG A 74 -0.26 32.04 -10.99
CA ARG A 74 -0.15 30.72 -11.60
C ARG A 74 0.41 29.66 -10.64
N GLU A 75 1.36 30.01 -9.78
CA GLU A 75 2.00 29.06 -8.86
C GLU A 75 1.01 28.59 -7.79
N HIS A 76 0.27 29.52 -7.17
CA HIS A 76 -0.80 29.20 -6.22
C HIS A 76 -1.99 28.50 -6.88
N THR A 77 -2.34 28.88 -8.11
CA THR A 77 -3.37 28.17 -8.91
C THR A 77 -2.98 26.72 -9.12
N LEU A 78 -1.72 26.46 -9.48
CA LEU A 78 -1.23 25.09 -9.67
C LEU A 78 -1.18 24.32 -8.35
N GLU A 79 -0.77 24.94 -7.24
CA GLU A 79 -0.79 24.30 -5.92
C GLU A 79 -2.19 23.94 -5.45
N PHE A 80 -3.18 24.81 -5.66
CA PHE A 80 -4.59 24.51 -5.40
C PHE A 80 -5.12 23.45 -6.36
N TRP A 81 -4.85 23.59 -7.65
CA TRP A 81 -5.37 22.71 -8.69
C TRP A 81 -4.85 21.28 -8.56
N VAL A 82 -3.58 21.09 -8.14
CA VAL A 82 -3.05 19.77 -7.82
C VAL A 82 -3.87 19.14 -6.68
N ARG A 83 -4.12 19.87 -5.59
CA ARG A 83 -4.94 19.38 -4.46
C ARG A 83 -6.41 19.14 -4.85
N TYR A 84 -6.95 19.97 -5.73
CA TYR A 84 -8.32 19.91 -6.26
C TYR A 84 -8.51 18.74 -7.25
N ALA A 85 -7.61 18.57 -8.22
CA ALA A 85 -7.59 17.43 -9.15
C ALA A 85 -7.44 16.09 -8.40
N GLU A 86 -6.62 16.08 -7.35
CA GLU A 86 -6.48 14.91 -6.48
C GLU A 86 -7.75 14.63 -5.64
N THR A 87 -8.57 15.65 -5.32
CA THR A 87 -9.85 15.48 -4.58
C THR A 87 -11.03 15.16 -5.49
N THR A 88 -10.92 15.41 -6.79
CA THR A 88 -11.96 15.22 -7.81
C THR A 88 -11.87 13.89 -8.58
N SER A 89 -11.04 12.93 -8.16
CA SER A 89 -11.04 11.58 -8.76
C SER A 89 -12.47 11.02 -8.80
N LEU A 90 -13.02 10.90 -10.01
CA LEU A 90 -14.44 10.59 -10.21
C LEU A 90 -14.77 9.11 -9.99
N ASN A 91 -13.76 8.25 -9.99
CA ASN A 91 -13.90 6.81 -9.82
C ASN A 91 -12.64 6.20 -9.18
N CYS A 92 -12.74 4.92 -8.83
CA CYS A 92 -11.66 4.13 -8.24
C CYS A 92 -10.75 3.46 -9.27
N SER A 93 -11.09 3.48 -10.57
CA SER A 93 -10.37 2.71 -11.60
C SER A 93 -8.97 3.24 -11.84
N GLU A 94 -8.79 4.56 -11.76
CA GLU A 94 -7.49 5.21 -11.91
C GLU A 94 -6.82 5.38 -10.55
N ASN A 95 -5.61 4.84 -10.39
CA ASN A 95 -4.78 4.96 -9.18
C ASN A 95 -5.54 4.69 -7.85
N ASN A 96 -6.47 3.73 -7.85
CA ASN A 96 -7.33 3.43 -6.71
C ASN A 96 -8.11 4.66 -6.18
N GLY A 97 -8.44 5.61 -7.06
CA GLY A 97 -9.05 6.88 -6.69
C GLY A 97 -8.19 7.72 -5.75
N HIS A 98 -6.87 7.50 -5.65
CA HIS A 98 -5.98 8.12 -4.66
C HIS A 98 -6.34 7.78 -3.20
N CYS A 99 -7.00 6.65 -2.95
CA CYS A 99 -7.20 6.15 -1.60
C CYS A 99 -5.99 5.34 -1.13
N ASP A 100 -5.56 5.54 0.11
CA ASP A 100 -4.45 4.76 0.68
C ASP A 100 -4.80 3.28 0.83
N HIS A 101 -6.06 2.99 1.17
CA HIS A 101 -6.57 1.62 1.33
C HIS A 101 -7.76 1.39 0.38
N ASP A 102 -8.99 1.29 0.90
CA ASP A 102 -10.14 0.91 0.09
C ASP A 102 -10.76 2.10 -0.64
N CYS A 103 -11.15 1.89 -1.89
CA CYS A 103 -11.89 2.85 -2.70
C CYS A 103 -13.22 2.25 -3.16
N TYR A 104 -14.30 3.04 -3.02
CA TYR A 104 -15.63 2.68 -3.49
C TYR A 104 -16.23 3.76 -4.39
N ASP A 105 -16.73 3.35 -5.55
CA ASP A 105 -17.50 4.21 -6.43
C ASP A 105 -18.89 4.48 -5.84
N ARG A 106 -19.37 5.73 -5.91
CA ARG A 106 -20.72 6.08 -5.45
C ARG A 106 -21.75 5.56 -6.44
N LYS A 107 -22.63 4.66 -5.98
CA LYS A 107 -23.71 4.12 -6.83
C LYS A 107 -24.64 5.24 -7.31
N GLY A 108 -24.80 5.36 -8.63
CA GLY A 108 -25.77 6.29 -9.26
C GLY A 108 -25.36 7.76 -9.25
N LYS A 109 -24.11 8.09 -8.90
CA LYS A 109 -23.55 9.45 -8.97
C LYS A 109 -22.12 9.38 -9.49
N THR A 110 -21.61 10.48 -10.01
CA THR A 110 -20.17 10.67 -10.21
C THR A 110 -19.48 10.83 -8.85
N GLY A 111 -18.32 10.20 -8.67
CA GLY A 111 -17.50 10.32 -7.46
C GLY A 111 -17.23 9.00 -6.75
N ARG A 112 -16.22 9.04 -5.88
CA ARG A 112 -15.75 7.91 -5.05
C ARG A 112 -15.60 8.32 -3.59
N PHE A 113 -15.46 7.35 -2.70
CA PHE A 113 -15.02 7.59 -1.33
C PHE A 113 -14.00 6.56 -0.88
N CYS A 114 -13.10 6.98 0.01
CA CYS A 114 -12.07 6.12 0.57
C CYS A 114 -12.52 5.56 1.93
N SER A 115 -12.00 4.39 2.28
CA SER A 115 -12.14 3.81 3.61
C SER A 115 -10.87 3.08 4.01
N CYS A 116 -10.67 2.85 5.31
CA CYS A 116 -9.48 2.21 5.82
C CYS A 116 -9.78 0.81 6.35
N ILE A 117 -8.82 -0.10 6.16
CA ILE A 117 -8.84 -1.42 6.78
C ILE A 117 -8.82 -1.34 8.32
N GLN A 118 -9.12 -2.47 8.97
CA GLN A 118 -9.12 -2.57 10.43
C GLN A 118 -7.77 -2.16 11.03
N GLY A 119 -7.80 -1.41 12.14
CA GLY A 119 -6.60 -0.84 12.77
C GLY A 119 -6.23 0.56 12.27
N TYR A 120 -6.86 1.05 11.20
CA TYR A 120 -6.58 2.36 10.63
C TYR A 120 -7.80 3.29 10.70
N GLN A 121 -7.55 4.59 10.64
CA GLN A 121 -8.56 5.65 10.57
C GLN A 121 -8.31 6.54 9.36
N LEU A 122 -9.41 6.98 8.72
CA LEU A 122 -9.33 7.88 7.59
C LEU A 122 -8.93 9.27 8.07
N HIS A 123 -7.91 9.84 7.45
CA HIS A 123 -7.44 11.19 7.71
C HIS A 123 -8.46 12.24 7.22
N GLU A 124 -8.33 13.48 7.70
CA GLU A 124 -9.23 14.59 7.38
C GLU A 124 -9.27 14.89 5.88
N ASN A 125 -8.19 14.61 5.14
CA ASN A 125 -8.15 14.73 3.69
C ASN A 125 -8.97 13.67 2.93
N SER A 126 -9.64 12.77 3.65
CA SER A 126 -10.55 11.74 3.13
C SER A 126 -9.91 10.73 2.17
N LYS A 127 -8.59 10.57 2.23
CA LYS A 127 -7.80 9.68 1.36
C LYS A 127 -6.80 8.83 2.12
N GLU A 128 -6.08 9.48 3.03
CA GLU A 128 -4.99 8.86 3.76
C GLU A 128 -5.51 7.98 4.91
N CYS A 129 -4.82 6.88 5.17
CA CYS A 129 -5.15 5.97 6.25
C CYS A 129 -4.03 5.95 7.29
N ILE A 130 -4.34 6.46 8.49
CA ILE A 130 -3.40 6.59 9.59
C ILE A 130 -3.61 5.44 10.59
N PRO A 131 -2.55 4.77 11.08
CA PRO A 131 -2.69 3.75 12.10
C PRO A 131 -3.32 4.32 13.38
N LYS A 132 -4.25 3.58 14.00
CA LYS A 132 -4.92 4.00 15.25
C LYS A 132 -4.01 3.88 16.48
N SER A 133 -3.03 3.00 16.41
CA SER A 133 -2.04 2.76 17.45
C SER A 133 -0.77 2.12 16.87
N GLU A 134 0.29 2.02 17.67
CA GLU A 134 1.52 1.28 17.31
C GLU A 134 1.28 -0.22 17.09
N ASP A 135 0.17 -0.74 17.59
CA ASP A 135 -0.29 -2.13 17.43
C ASP A 135 -1.02 -2.38 16.11
N SER A 136 -1.18 -1.36 15.26
CA SER A 136 -1.82 -1.51 13.96
C SER A 136 -1.02 -2.45 13.06
N CYS A 137 -1.71 -3.32 12.32
CA CYS A 137 -1.06 -4.29 11.45
C CYS A 137 -0.19 -3.62 10.38
N GLY A 138 0.74 -4.36 9.78
CA GLY A 138 1.47 -3.94 8.57
C GLY A 138 2.41 -2.74 8.79
N GLN A 139 2.74 -2.43 10.04
CA GLN A 139 3.68 -1.38 10.42
C GLN A 139 5.08 -1.95 10.69
N ILE A 140 6.11 -1.18 10.37
CA ILE A 140 7.51 -1.46 10.76
C ILE A 140 7.94 -0.33 11.70
N LEU A 141 8.07 -0.64 12.99
CA LEU A 141 8.32 0.37 14.04
C LEU A 141 9.80 0.69 14.26
N ILE A 142 10.71 0.03 13.54
CA ILE A 142 12.15 0.25 13.68
C ILE A 142 12.57 1.48 12.87
N ALA A 143 13.18 2.44 13.56
CA ALA A 143 13.72 3.62 12.90
C ALA A 143 14.87 3.22 11.97
N LYS A 144 14.87 3.75 10.74
CA LYS A 144 15.94 3.51 9.75
C LYS A 144 17.33 3.89 10.27
N SER A 145 17.41 4.77 11.28
CA SER A 145 18.66 5.21 11.92
C SER A 145 19.26 4.20 12.89
N THR A 146 18.51 3.19 13.36
CA THR A 146 18.99 2.18 14.32
C THR A 146 19.73 1.04 13.62
N TYR A 147 19.76 1.01 12.29
CA TYR A 147 20.45 -0.01 11.50
C TYR A 147 21.96 0.14 11.60
N SER A 148 22.63 -0.84 12.23
CA SER A 148 24.09 -0.94 12.19
C SER A 148 24.53 -1.30 10.77
N THR A 149 25.33 -0.44 10.15
CA THR A 149 25.85 -0.61 8.78
C THR A 149 26.98 -1.63 8.66
N LYS A 150 27.41 -2.26 9.77
CA LYS A 150 28.52 -3.22 9.78
C LYS A 150 27.99 -4.64 9.60
N PRO A 151 28.23 -5.32 8.46
CA PRO A 151 27.94 -6.74 8.34
C PRO A 151 28.74 -7.50 9.39
N ARG A 152 28.07 -8.29 10.23
CA ARG A 152 28.77 -9.21 11.13
C ARG A 152 29.29 -10.37 10.28
N PRO A 153 30.61 -10.64 10.24
CA PRO A 153 31.23 -11.56 9.29
C PRO A 153 30.88 -13.05 9.48
N ILE A 154 30.02 -13.41 10.43
CA ILE A 154 29.63 -14.79 10.77
C ILE A 154 28.18 -15.09 10.33
N LEU A 155 27.49 -14.14 9.70
CA LEU A 155 26.08 -14.27 9.34
C LEU A 155 25.94 -14.64 7.86
N GLN A 156 25.51 -15.86 7.57
CA GLN A 156 25.21 -16.31 6.21
C GLN A 156 23.70 -16.54 6.09
N PRO A 157 22.95 -15.60 5.49
CA PRO A 157 21.59 -15.83 5.07
C PRO A 157 21.58 -16.56 3.72
N TRP A 158 20.61 -17.45 3.56
CA TRP A 158 20.58 -18.43 2.50
C TRP A 158 19.19 -18.47 1.86
N LEU A 159 18.75 -17.37 1.23
CA LEU A 159 17.66 -17.43 0.23
C LEU A 159 18.28 -17.44 -1.17
N VAL A 160 17.67 -18.18 -2.10
CA VAL A 160 18.15 -18.27 -3.49
C VAL A 160 18.13 -16.87 -4.11
N GLY A 161 19.30 -16.25 -4.29
CA GLY A 161 19.43 -14.86 -4.80
C GLY A 161 18.88 -13.77 -3.87
N GLY A 162 18.69 -14.08 -2.58
CA GLY A 162 18.17 -13.17 -1.56
C GLY A 162 19.23 -12.37 -0.83
N GLU A 163 18.76 -11.39 -0.08
CA GLU A 163 19.55 -10.45 0.72
C GLU A 163 19.36 -10.71 2.22
N VAL A 164 20.30 -10.24 3.03
CA VAL A 164 20.22 -10.33 4.49
C VAL A 164 19.12 -9.37 4.96
N GLY A 165 18.03 -9.90 5.53
CA GLY A 165 17.01 -9.07 6.17
C GLY A 165 17.58 -8.34 7.38
N ARG A 166 16.92 -7.29 7.86
CA ARG A 166 17.30 -6.69 9.16
C ARG A 166 16.32 -7.11 10.24
N ARG A 167 16.83 -7.15 11.47
CA ARG A 167 16.02 -7.45 12.65
C ARG A 167 14.82 -6.50 12.68
N GLY A 168 13.62 -7.10 12.74
CA GLY A 168 12.33 -6.42 12.84
C GLY A 168 11.84 -5.68 11.58
N GLU A 169 12.45 -5.91 10.42
CA GLU A 169 11.86 -5.51 9.12
C GLU A 169 10.73 -6.47 8.68
N SER A 170 10.50 -7.57 9.41
CA SER A 170 9.40 -8.52 9.16
C SER A 170 8.79 -9.03 10.48
N PRO A 171 8.14 -8.14 11.26
CA PRO A 171 7.65 -8.46 12.61
C PRO A 171 6.49 -9.47 12.63
N TRP A 172 5.87 -9.71 11.47
CA TRP A 172 4.82 -10.73 11.27
C TRP A 172 5.37 -12.12 10.95
N GLN A 173 6.67 -12.24 10.66
CA GLN A 173 7.28 -13.53 10.32
C GLN A 173 7.15 -14.49 11.51
N ALA A 174 6.58 -15.65 11.25
CA ALA A 174 6.47 -16.73 12.21
C ALA A 174 7.34 -17.91 11.80
N LEU A 175 7.88 -18.59 12.80
CA LEU A 175 8.67 -19.81 12.66
C LEU A 175 7.87 -20.96 13.28
N ILE A 176 7.48 -21.93 12.45
CA ILE A 176 6.71 -23.09 12.87
C ILE A 176 7.68 -24.20 13.27
N LEU A 177 7.55 -24.63 14.51
CA LEU A 177 8.32 -25.71 15.13
C LEU A 177 7.48 -26.97 15.19
N ASN A 178 8.04 -28.10 14.76
CA ASN A 178 7.40 -29.41 14.87
C ASN A 178 7.36 -29.90 16.33
N ALA A 179 6.85 -31.11 16.55
CA ALA A 179 6.75 -31.72 17.88
C ALA A 179 8.11 -31.94 18.57
N GLY A 180 9.19 -32.08 17.80
CA GLY A 180 10.57 -32.20 18.30
C GLY A 180 11.20 -30.84 18.68
N GLY A 181 10.56 -29.74 18.32
CA GLY A 181 11.11 -28.39 18.50
C GLY A 181 12.06 -27.97 17.37
N ASP A 182 12.08 -28.70 16.27
CA ASP A 182 12.87 -28.37 15.08
C ASP A 182 12.05 -27.47 14.14
N PHE A 183 12.76 -26.62 13.39
CA PHE A 183 12.16 -25.80 12.34
C PHE A 183 11.55 -26.67 11.25
N HIS A 184 10.34 -26.31 10.85
CA HIS A 184 9.55 -27.06 9.88
C HIS A 184 9.11 -26.18 8.71
N CYS A 185 8.45 -25.06 9.00
CA CYS A 185 7.91 -24.15 8.00
C CYS A 185 7.92 -22.69 8.49
N GLY A 186 7.70 -21.77 7.55
CA GLY A 186 7.33 -20.40 7.83
C GLY A 186 5.84 -20.24 8.15
N GLY A 187 5.50 -19.07 8.67
CA GLY A 187 4.12 -18.64 8.89
C GLY A 187 4.04 -17.12 8.99
N VAL A 188 2.82 -16.61 9.15
CA VAL A 188 2.55 -15.17 9.20
C VAL A 188 1.57 -14.86 10.31
N LEU A 189 1.96 -14.03 11.26
CA LEU A 189 1.06 -13.50 12.30
C LEU A 189 0.07 -12.55 11.65
N ILE A 190 -1.24 -12.78 11.83
CA ILE A 190 -2.31 -11.93 11.27
C ILE A 190 -3.16 -11.23 12.34
N ASP A 191 -3.08 -11.70 13.59
CA ASP A 191 -3.57 -10.98 14.77
C ASP A 191 -2.85 -11.50 16.03
N GLU A 192 -3.32 -11.16 17.22
CA GLU A 192 -2.70 -11.59 18.48
C GLU A 192 -2.74 -13.11 18.74
N SER A 193 -3.66 -13.86 18.12
CA SER A 193 -3.91 -15.28 18.41
C SER A 193 -3.85 -16.20 17.19
N TRP A 194 -3.68 -15.65 15.98
CA TRP A 194 -3.79 -16.39 14.73
C TRP A 194 -2.57 -16.19 13.83
N VAL A 195 -2.10 -17.32 13.31
CA VAL A 195 -1.00 -17.40 12.36
C VAL A 195 -1.48 -18.14 11.12
N LEU A 196 -1.24 -17.57 9.95
CA LEU A 196 -1.42 -18.22 8.65
C LEU A 196 -0.16 -19.00 8.26
N THR A 197 -0.37 -20.10 7.54
CA THR A 197 0.69 -20.90 6.93
C THR A 197 0.10 -21.73 5.77
N ALA A 198 0.92 -22.54 5.11
CA ALA A 198 0.49 -23.48 4.10
C ALA A 198 -0.15 -24.73 4.76
N ALA A 199 -1.13 -25.35 4.11
CA ALA A 199 -1.77 -26.55 4.62
C ALA A 199 -0.84 -27.77 4.58
N HIS A 200 0.00 -27.88 3.55
CA HIS A 200 0.97 -28.97 3.41
C HIS A 200 1.98 -29.03 4.57
N CYS A 201 2.26 -27.88 5.22
CA CYS A 201 3.11 -27.82 6.40
C CYS A 201 2.53 -28.59 7.59
N LEU A 202 1.24 -28.90 7.61
CA LEU A 202 0.55 -29.42 8.79
C LEU A 202 0.03 -30.86 8.61
N GLU A 203 0.27 -31.50 7.47
CA GLU A 203 -0.28 -32.84 7.17
C GLU A 203 0.32 -33.95 8.06
N THR A 204 1.59 -33.82 8.42
CA THR A 204 2.36 -34.92 9.02
C THR A 204 2.38 -34.89 10.55
N SER A 205 1.90 -33.82 11.19
CA SER A 205 1.91 -33.66 12.65
C SER A 205 0.69 -32.90 13.13
N LEU A 206 0.25 -33.19 14.36
CA LEU A 206 -0.84 -32.48 15.03
C LEU A 206 -0.34 -31.56 16.16
N ARG A 207 0.97 -31.55 16.41
CA ARG A 207 1.57 -30.75 17.49
C ARG A 207 2.63 -29.83 16.90
N PHE A 208 2.39 -28.54 17.08
CA PHE A 208 3.27 -27.48 16.65
C PHE A 208 3.40 -26.41 17.73
N SER A 209 4.51 -25.68 17.69
CA SER A 209 4.66 -24.40 18.38
C SER A 209 5.02 -23.34 17.36
N VAL A 210 4.61 -22.11 17.62
CA VAL A 210 5.00 -20.96 16.80
C VAL A 210 5.97 -20.11 17.60
N ARG A 211 7.08 -19.75 16.97
CA ARG A 211 8.02 -18.75 17.49
C ARG A 211 7.91 -17.46 16.69
N LEU A 212 7.81 -16.33 17.39
CA LEU A 212 7.66 -14.98 16.85
C LEU A 212 8.82 -14.10 17.36
N GLY A 213 9.15 -13.04 16.62
CA GLY A 213 10.20 -12.07 16.99
C GLY A 213 11.62 -12.62 16.86
N ASP A 214 11.78 -13.75 16.17
CA ASP A 214 13.07 -14.38 15.90
C ASP A 214 13.71 -13.78 14.64
N TYR A 215 15.03 -13.60 14.67
CA TYR A 215 15.83 -13.22 13.50
C TYR A 215 16.92 -14.27 13.24
N PHE A 216 17.58 -14.78 14.28
CA PHE A 216 18.52 -15.90 14.18
C PHE A 216 17.91 -17.21 14.70
N GLN A 217 17.52 -18.10 13.79
CA GLN A 217 16.90 -19.38 14.11
C GLN A 217 17.64 -20.20 15.18
N LEU A 218 18.98 -20.15 15.15
CA LEU A 218 19.86 -20.96 16.01
C LEU A 218 20.41 -20.21 17.24
N MET A 219 20.10 -18.92 17.40
CA MET A 219 20.59 -18.10 18.53
C MET A 219 19.43 -17.43 19.24
N LYS A 220 19.36 -17.54 20.57
CA LYS A 220 18.34 -16.86 21.36
C LYS A 220 18.73 -15.40 21.60
N GLU A 221 17.94 -14.47 21.10
CA GLU A 221 18.19 -13.03 21.09
C GLU A 221 17.32 -12.26 22.10
N LYS A 222 16.57 -13.01 22.94
CA LYS A 222 15.75 -12.58 24.09
C LYS A 222 14.42 -11.91 23.74
N ASN A 223 14.18 -11.59 22.48
CA ASN A 223 12.93 -11.00 22.00
C ASN A 223 11.94 -12.07 21.50
N GLU A 224 12.38 -13.33 21.41
CA GLU A 224 11.58 -14.40 20.86
C GLU A 224 10.51 -14.86 21.85
N VAL A 225 9.30 -15.05 21.34
CA VAL A 225 8.21 -15.67 22.07
C VAL A 225 7.83 -16.95 21.37
N THR A 226 7.90 -18.09 22.07
CA THR A 226 7.44 -19.39 21.57
C THR A 226 6.14 -19.76 22.26
N ILE A 227 5.08 -19.98 21.48
CA ILE A 227 3.72 -20.25 21.96
C ILE A 227 3.23 -21.56 21.31
N PRO A 228 2.73 -22.54 22.08
CA PRO A 228 2.13 -23.74 21.52
C PRO A 228 0.87 -23.43 20.71
N VAL A 229 0.57 -24.28 19.72
CA VAL A 229 -0.68 -24.21 18.94
C VAL A 229 -1.79 -24.96 19.68
N SER A 230 -2.94 -24.33 19.83
CA SER A 230 -4.15 -24.91 20.45
C SER A 230 -5.10 -25.53 19.42
N LYS A 231 -5.16 -24.99 18.21
CA LYS A 231 -6.05 -25.46 17.13
C LYS A 231 -5.38 -25.29 15.78
N ILE A 232 -5.52 -26.32 14.94
CA ILE A 232 -5.09 -26.32 13.55
C ILE A 232 -6.35 -26.39 12.68
N VAL A 233 -6.44 -25.50 11.68
CA VAL A 233 -7.57 -25.46 10.74
C VAL A 233 -7.03 -25.33 9.33
N SER A 234 -6.85 -26.47 8.65
CA SER A 234 -6.54 -26.48 7.21
C SER A 234 -7.79 -26.17 6.39
N HIS A 235 -7.61 -25.53 5.23
CA HIS A 235 -8.73 -25.26 4.36
C HIS A 235 -9.41 -26.58 3.92
N PRO A 236 -10.75 -26.71 4.02
CA PRO A 236 -11.44 -28.00 3.81
C PRO A 236 -11.37 -28.52 2.37
N LYS A 237 -11.01 -27.65 1.41
CA LYS A 237 -10.81 -28.00 -0.01
C LYS A 237 -9.34 -28.13 -0.39
N TYR A 238 -8.43 -28.17 0.57
CA TYR A 238 -7.01 -28.39 0.28
C TYR A 238 -6.83 -29.72 -0.46
N ASN A 239 -6.12 -29.68 -1.59
CA ASN A 239 -5.79 -30.85 -2.37
C ASN A 239 -4.26 -31.04 -2.40
N PRO A 240 -3.71 -32.11 -1.78
CA PRO A 240 -2.27 -32.34 -1.73
C PRO A 240 -1.66 -32.71 -3.09
N GLU A 241 -2.45 -33.23 -4.04
CA GLU A 241 -1.93 -33.59 -5.38
C GLU A 241 -1.66 -32.35 -6.25
N THR A 242 -2.51 -31.32 -6.11
CA THR A 242 -2.42 -30.09 -6.93
C THR A 242 -1.91 -28.89 -6.14
N ALA A 243 -1.72 -29.03 -4.83
CA ALA A 243 -1.51 -27.95 -3.88
C ALA A 243 -2.56 -26.81 -3.99
N ASP A 244 -3.77 -27.11 -4.47
CA ASP A 244 -4.84 -26.11 -4.53
C ASP A 244 -5.45 -25.94 -3.14
N ASN A 245 -5.80 -24.70 -2.79
CA ASN A 245 -6.23 -24.33 -1.44
C ASN A 245 -5.22 -24.66 -0.34
N ASP A 246 -3.93 -24.51 -0.64
CA ASP A 246 -2.83 -24.71 0.29
C ASP A 246 -2.70 -23.56 1.29
N ILE A 247 -3.62 -23.52 2.24
CA ILE A 247 -3.68 -22.53 3.32
C ILE A 247 -4.26 -23.15 4.59
N ALA A 248 -3.69 -22.77 5.73
CA ALA A 248 -4.14 -23.19 7.05
C ALA A 248 -3.98 -22.08 8.09
N LEU A 249 -4.80 -22.17 9.13
CA LEU A 249 -4.78 -21.30 10.31
C LEU A 249 -4.32 -22.08 11.54
N LEU A 250 -3.41 -21.47 12.29
CA LEU A 250 -2.95 -21.93 13.60
C LEU A 250 -3.45 -20.97 14.66
N ARG A 251 -4.24 -21.47 15.62
CA ARG A 251 -4.61 -20.72 16.82
C ARG A 251 -3.56 -20.92 17.88
N LEU A 252 -3.03 -19.84 18.43
CA LEU A 252 -2.10 -19.86 19.56
C LEU A 252 -2.85 -20.22 20.86
N VAL A 253 -2.18 -20.84 21.82
CA VAL A 253 -2.75 -21.14 23.15
C VAL A 253 -3.06 -19.86 23.93
N SER A 254 -2.27 -18.81 23.75
CA SER A 254 -2.44 -17.51 24.40
C SER A 254 -2.15 -16.39 23.41
N PRO A 255 -2.86 -15.25 23.50
CA PRO A 255 -2.55 -14.09 22.65
C PRO A 255 -1.13 -13.60 22.90
N VAL A 256 -0.42 -13.26 21.82
CA VAL A 256 0.91 -12.67 21.87
C VAL A 256 0.80 -11.18 22.19
N LYS A 257 1.77 -10.67 22.97
CA LYS A 257 1.91 -9.23 23.19
C LYS A 257 2.70 -8.65 22.03
N PHE A 258 2.14 -7.63 21.39
CA PHE A 258 2.84 -6.92 20.35
C PHE A 258 4.04 -6.14 20.88
N SER A 259 5.02 -5.98 20.00
CA SER A 259 6.27 -5.26 20.27
C SER A 259 6.85 -4.79 18.95
N THR A 260 7.95 -4.04 19.02
CA THR A 260 8.72 -3.62 17.84
C THR A 260 9.14 -4.77 16.92
N TYR A 261 9.22 -6.01 17.43
CA TYR A 261 9.62 -7.20 16.67
C TYR A 261 8.47 -8.19 16.42
N ILE A 262 7.28 -7.93 16.97
CA ILE A 262 6.12 -8.81 16.86
C ILE A 262 4.89 -7.95 16.60
N LEU A 263 4.45 -7.93 15.34
CA LEU A 263 3.27 -7.20 14.88
C LEU A 263 2.61 -8.00 13.75
N PRO A 264 1.27 -7.96 13.64
CA PRO A 264 0.58 -8.71 12.61
C PRO A 264 0.73 -8.07 11.22
N ALA A 265 0.70 -8.88 10.18
CA ALA A 265 0.56 -8.42 8.80
C ALA A 265 -0.88 -7.94 8.54
N CYS A 266 -1.07 -6.92 7.70
CA CYS A 266 -2.41 -6.55 7.30
C CYS A 266 -2.95 -7.50 6.24
N LEU A 267 -4.21 -7.90 6.40
CA LEU A 267 -4.97 -8.53 5.33
C LEU A 267 -5.66 -7.43 4.51
N PRO A 268 -5.48 -7.38 3.18
CA PRO A 268 -6.15 -6.39 2.34
C PRO A 268 -7.63 -6.73 2.19
N SER A 269 -8.46 -5.75 1.80
CA SER A 269 -9.76 -6.09 1.23
C SER A 269 -9.60 -6.76 -0.13
N ARG A 270 -10.60 -7.53 -0.55
CA ARG A 270 -10.60 -8.15 -1.89
C ARG A 270 -10.52 -7.10 -2.99
N SER A 271 -11.21 -5.96 -2.83
CA SER A 271 -11.18 -4.88 -3.82
C SER A 271 -9.80 -4.24 -3.94
N LEU A 272 -9.12 -3.95 -2.83
CA LEU A 272 -7.77 -3.39 -2.83
C LEU A 272 -6.77 -4.39 -3.44
N ALA A 273 -6.87 -5.66 -3.05
CA ALA A 273 -6.01 -6.72 -3.54
C ALA A 273 -6.08 -6.86 -5.06
N GLU A 274 -7.27 -7.03 -5.63
CA GLU A 274 -7.43 -7.23 -7.08
C GLU A 274 -7.15 -5.97 -7.91
N ARG A 275 -7.49 -4.79 -7.38
CA ARG A 275 -7.34 -3.53 -8.12
C ARG A 275 -5.91 -3.02 -8.15
N VAL A 276 -5.12 -3.30 -7.10
CA VAL A 276 -3.80 -2.70 -6.91
C VAL A 276 -2.73 -3.75 -6.63
N LEU A 277 -2.91 -4.57 -5.59
CA LEU A 277 -1.82 -5.37 -5.05
C LEU A 277 -1.46 -6.60 -5.90
N HIS A 278 -2.42 -7.11 -6.69
CA HIS A 278 -2.24 -8.29 -7.55
C HIS A 278 -1.95 -7.95 -9.01
N LEU A 279 -1.68 -6.68 -9.32
CA LEU A 279 -1.32 -6.29 -10.68
C LEU A 279 0.01 -6.92 -11.11
N ASN A 280 0.10 -7.27 -12.39
CA ASN A 280 1.32 -7.82 -12.98
C ASN A 280 2.49 -6.85 -12.80
N GLY A 281 3.66 -7.36 -12.42
CA GLY A 281 4.86 -6.57 -12.17
C GLY A 281 4.92 -5.89 -10.79
N THR A 282 3.86 -5.99 -9.97
CA THR A 282 3.89 -5.50 -8.58
C THR A 282 5.05 -6.15 -7.84
N GLN A 283 5.90 -5.32 -7.22
CA GLN A 283 7.03 -5.80 -6.44
C GLN A 283 6.54 -6.38 -5.13
N THR A 284 7.03 -7.57 -4.81
CA THR A 284 6.70 -8.28 -3.58
C THR A 284 7.98 -8.65 -2.85
N VAL A 285 7.86 -8.76 -1.53
CA VAL A 285 8.92 -9.21 -0.63
C VAL A 285 8.51 -10.53 -0.03
N VAL A 286 9.34 -11.55 -0.21
CA VAL A 286 9.17 -12.86 0.43
C VAL A 286 10.27 -13.04 1.44
N THR A 287 9.91 -13.46 2.65
CA THR A 287 10.86 -13.65 3.76
C THR A 287 10.79 -15.07 4.31
N GLY A 288 11.94 -15.57 4.76
CA GLY A 288 12.01 -16.92 5.30
C GLY A 288 13.42 -17.37 5.69
N TRP A 289 13.49 -18.57 6.26
CA TRP A 289 14.73 -19.24 6.69
C TRP A 289 15.05 -20.47 5.85
N GLY A 290 14.43 -20.61 4.68
CA GLY A 290 14.61 -21.75 3.80
C GLY A 290 16.03 -21.91 3.28
N LYS A 291 16.19 -22.89 2.40
CA LYS A 291 17.49 -23.25 1.81
C LYS A 291 17.92 -22.26 0.71
N GLN A 292 19.23 -22.12 0.52
CA GLN A 292 19.77 -21.27 -0.56
C GLN A 292 19.60 -21.88 -1.97
N ASN A 293 19.41 -23.20 -2.05
CA ASN A 293 19.24 -23.98 -3.26
C ASN A 293 18.86 -25.41 -2.88
N GLU A 294 18.46 -26.20 -3.88
CA GLU A 294 18.02 -27.60 -3.70
C GLU A 294 19.09 -28.51 -3.08
N THR A 295 20.37 -28.22 -3.34
CA THR A 295 21.49 -29.04 -2.87
C THR A 295 21.93 -28.72 -1.45
N ALA A 296 21.40 -27.65 -0.85
CA ALA A 296 21.81 -27.21 0.47
C ALA A 296 21.29 -28.18 1.56
N THR A 297 22.17 -28.54 2.48
CA THR A 297 21.84 -29.40 3.63
C THR A 297 21.41 -28.62 4.86
N HIS A 298 21.54 -27.29 4.84
CA HIS A 298 21.28 -26.41 5.98
C HIS A 298 20.35 -25.27 5.61
N TYR A 299 19.47 -24.92 6.56
CA TYR A 299 18.60 -23.76 6.52
C TYR A 299 19.38 -22.46 6.78
N SER A 300 18.78 -21.34 6.40
CA SER A 300 19.32 -20.01 6.65
C SER A 300 19.43 -19.72 8.15
N SER A 301 20.63 -19.40 8.61
CA SER A 301 20.87 -19.05 10.02
C SER A 301 20.19 -17.74 10.44
N ALA A 302 19.93 -16.85 9.49
CA ALA A 302 19.32 -15.54 9.67
C ALA A 302 18.12 -15.38 8.74
N LEU A 303 17.13 -14.57 9.14
CA LEU A 303 15.99 -14.29 8.28
C LEU A 303 16.46 -13.56 7.01
N GLY A 304 16.22 -14.17 5.85
CA GLY A 304 16.48 -13.57 4.55
C GLY A 304 15.24 -12.92 3.96
N PHE A 305 15.43 -12.13 2.91
CA PHE A 305 14.35 -11.76 2.00
C PHE A 305 14.75 -11.86 0.53
N ILE A 306 13.77 -12.02 -0.35
CA ILE A 306 13.89 -11.83 -1.80
C ILE A 306 12.87 -10.81 -2.28
N ASN A 307 13.25 -10.04 -3.30
CA ASN A 307 12.35 -9.17 -4.04
C ASN A 307 12.00 -9.85 -5.37
N VAL A 308 10.72 -10.16 -5.57
CA VAL A 308 10.21 -10.81 -6.77
C VAL A 308 8.94 -10.08 -7.27
N PRO A 309 8.84 -9.78 -8.59
CA PRO A 309 7.63 -9.24 -9.15
C PRO A 309 6.56 -10.33 -9.29
N LEU A 310 5.29 -9.95 -9.15
CA LEU A 310 4.18 -10.78 -9.62
C LEU A 310 4.24 -10.94 -11.13
N VAL A 311 3.87 -12.13 -11.58
CA VAL A 311 3.72 -12.50 -12.99
C VAL A 311 2.26 -12.83 -13.25
N ASP A 312 1.73 -12.30 -14.36
CA ASP A 312 0.37 -12.60 -14.81
C ASP A 312 0.11 -14.11 -14.89
N HIS A 313 -1.09 -14.54 -14.48
CA HIS A 313 -1.47 -15.95 -14.39
C HIS A 313 -1.32 -16.69 -15.72
N ALA A 314 -1.76 -16.07 -16.83
CA ALA A 314 -1.72 -16.71 -18.13
C ALA A 314 -0.29 -16.82 -18.66
N GLU A 315 0.56 -15.83 -18.35
CA GLU A 315 1.98 -15.89 -18.69
C GLU A 315 2.71 -16.93 -17.85
N CYS A 316 2.48 -16.96 -16.54
CA CYS A 316 3.08 -17.96 -15.66
C CYS A 316 2.74 -19.39 -16.10
N ALA A 317 1.47 -19.64 -16.45
CA ALA A 317 1.02 -20.95 -16.94
C ALA A 317 1.75 -21.42 -18.22
N ARG A 318 2.40 -20.54 -18.99
CA ARG A 318 3.22 -20.94 -20.15
C ARG A 318 4.59 -21.50 -19.76
N HIS A 319 5.11 -21.13 -18.59
CA HIS A 319 6.44 -21.54 -18.11
C HIS A 319 6.39 -22.72 -17.13
N MET A 320 5.20 -23.04 -16.62
CA MET A 320 4.97 -24.17 -15.70
C MET A 320 4.50 -25.42 -16.45
N VAL A 321 4.92 -26.59 -15.99
CA VAL A 321 4.43 -27.91 -16.44
C VAL A 321 3.10 -28.24 -15.74
N ASN A 322 3.00 -27.93 -14.44
CA ASN A 322 1.81 -28.18 -13.64
C ASN A 322 0.76 -27.07 -13.84
N ASN A 323 -0.52 -27.47 -13.78
CA ASN A 323 -1.63 -26.54 -13.94
C ASN A 323 -1.78 -25.60 -12.74
N LEU A 324 -2.01 -24.31 -13.02
CA LEU A 324 -2.22 -23.27 -12.01
C LEU A 324 -3.71 -22.94 -11.87
N THR A 325 -4.21 -22.93 -10.63
CA THR A 325 -5.59 -22.55 -10.33
C THR A 325 -5.70 -21.03 -10.07
N GLN A 326 -6.91 -20.48 -10.13
CA GLN A 326 -7.17 -19.06 -9.83
C GLN A 326 -6.95 -18.68 -8.35
N ASN A 327 -6.62 -19.66 -7.52
CA ASN A 327 -6.28 -19.51 -6.11
C ASN A 327 -4.78 -19.32 -5.86
N MET A 328 -3.99 -19.26 -6.93
CA MET A 328 -2.54 -19.16 -6.86
C MET A 328 -2.08 -17.82 -7.45
N LEU A 329 -1.00 -17.30 -6.89
CA LEU A 329 -0.19 -16.21 -7.45
C LEU A 329 1.13 -16.80 -7.93
N CYS A 330 1.72 -16.13 -8.90
CA CYS A 330 3.00 -16.50 -9.46
C CYS A 330 3.95 -15.30 -9.37
N ALA A 331 5.19 -15.55 -8.98
CA ALA A 331 6.18 -14.50 -8.85
C ALA A 331 7.59 -14.98 -9.18
N GLY A 332 8.40 -14.09 -9.74
CA GLY A 332 9.78 -14.39 -10.11
C GLY A 332 10.24 -13.61 -11.33
N ILE A 333 11.50 -13.84 -11.72
CA ILE A 333 12.08 -13.21 -12.91
C ILE A 333 12.72 -14.29 -13.76
N ILE A 334 12.16 -14.55 -14.93
CA ILE A 334 12.76 -15.49 -15.90
C ILE A 334 14.18 -15.05 -16.24
N GLY A 335 15.11 -16.01 -16.27
CA GLY A 335 16.54 -15.81 -16.47
C GLY A 335 17.33 -15.44 -15.21
N LYS A 336 16.68 -15.33 -14.03
CA LYS A 336 17.37 -15.03 -12.76
C LYS A 336 17.09 -16.09 -11.70
N VAL A 337 18.11 -16.39 -10.92
CA VAL A 337 18.05 -17.31 -9.78
C VAL A 337 17.54 -16.51 -8.57
N ARG A 338 16.22 -16.37 -8.44
CA ARG A 338 15.54 -15.74 -7.30
C ARG A 338 14.27 -16.49 -6.96
N ASP A 339 14.29 -17.23 -5.86
CA ASP A 339 13.20 -18.14 -5.54
C ASP A 339 13.11 -18.43 -4.04
N ALA A 340 11.93 -18.83 -3.59
CA ALA A 340 11.74 -19.47 -2.28
C ALA A 340 12.10 -20.95 -2.41
N CYS A 341 12.62 -21.56 -1.35
CA CYS A 341 12.99 -22.99 -1.38
C CYS A 341 12.46 -23.72 -0.15
N GLU A 342 12.84 -24.99 0.01
CA GLU A 342 12.43 -25.81 1.15
C GLU A 342 12.69 -25.08 2.48
N GLY A 343 11.68 -25.09 3.35
CA GLY A 343 11.66 -24.37 4.64
C GLY A 343 10.98 -23.01 4.58
N ASP A 344 10.86 -22.37 3.40
CA ASP A 344 10.13 -21.11 3.27
C ASP A 344 8.61 -21.31 3.18
N SER A 345 8.16 -22.55 2.94
CA SER A 345 6.74 -22.94 2.87
C SER A 345 5.90 -22.35 4.00
N GLY A 346 4.76 -21.77 3.64
CA GLY A 346 3.87 -21.05 4.56
C GLY A 346 4.35 -19.66 4.97
N GLY A 347 5.56 -19.25 4.57
CA GLY A 347 6.10 -17.91 4.79
C GLY A 347 5.35 -16.82 4.02
N PRO A 348 5.50 -15.55 4.43
CA PRO A 348 4.75 -14.43 3.87
C PRO A 348 5.29 -13.99 2.51
N MET A 349 4.38 -13.69 1.58
CA MET A 349 4.61 -12.78 0.46
C MET A 349 3.88 -11.47 0.74
N MET A 350 4.66 -10.40 0.90
CA MET A 350 4.18 -9.09 1.31
C MET A 350 4.34 -8.06 0.20
N THR A 351 3.42 -7.11 0.14
CA THR A 351 3.55 -5.90 -0.68
C THR A 351 3.32 -4.67 0.19
N GLN A 352 4.18 -3.67 0.04
CA GLN A 352 3.97 -2.36 0.62
C GLN A 352 3.12 -1.53 -0.33
N TYR A 353 2.00 -1.01 0.16
CA TYR A 353 1.21 0.00 -0.55
C TYR A 353 1.05 1.21 0.36
N HIS A 354 1.53 2.36 -0.13
CA HIS A 354 1.76 3.56 0.69
C HIS A 354 2.59 3.22 1.95
N ASN A 355 2.03 3.45 3.14
CA ASN A 355 2.71 3.25 4.42
C ASN A 355 2.29 1.96 5.15
N THR A 356 1.66 1.02 4.44
CA THR A 356 1.11 -0.21 5.02
C THR A 356 1.59 -1.45 4.27
N TRP A 357 2.03 -2.46 5.03
CA TRP A 357 2.40 -3.78 4.49
C TRP A 357 1.24 -4.76 4.53
N PHE A 358 0.91 -5.31 3.36
CA PHE A 358 -0.18 -6.26 3.17
C PHE A 358 0.35 -7.65 2.83
N LEU A 359 -0.22 -8.66 3.48
CA LEU A 359 -0.03 -10.06 3.11
C LEU A 359 -0.90 -10.38 1.89
N ILE A 360 -0.27 -10.70 0.78
CA ILE A 360 -0.96 -11.00 -0.48
C ILE A 360 -0.83 -12.47 -0.89
N GLY A 361 0.23 -13.14 -0.43
CA GLY A 361 0.51 -14.53 -0.76
C GLY A 361 1.16 -15.31 0.39
N LEU A 362 1.11 -16.64 0.29
CA LEU A 362 1.87 -17.56 1.14
C LEU A 362 2.74 -18.46 0.27
N VAL A 363 4.00 -18.68 0.63
CA VAL A 363 4.88 -19.62 -0.09
C VAL A 363 4.23 -21.01 -0.08
N SER A 364 4.03 -21.61 -1.26
CA SER A 364 3.31 -22.89 -1.38
C SER A 364 4.17 -23.95 -2.06
N TRP A 365 4.49 -23.80 -3.35
CA TRP A 365 5.28 -24.79 -4.09
C TRP A 365 6.03 -24.18 -5.29
N GLY A 366 6.88 -24.98 -5.92
CA GLY A 366 7.61 -24.64 -7.15
C GLY A 366 8.03 -25.90 -7.90
N GLU A 367 8.38 -25.76 -9.19
CA GLU A 367 8.98 -26.85 -9.99
C GLU A 367 10.49 -26.88 -9.75
N GLY A 368 10.86 -27.32 -8.54
CA GLY A 368 12.20 -27.11 -8.01
C GLY A 368 12.39 -25.70 -7.44
N CYS A 369 13.60 -25.39 -6.98
CA CYS A 369 13.95 -24.07 -6.47
C CYS A 369 15.22 -23.50 -7.12
N GLY A 370 15.16 -22.23 -7.54
CA GLY A 370 16.30 -21.55 -8.17
C GLY A 370 16.56 -21.89 -9.63
N HIS A 371 15.60 -22.53 -10.28
CA HIS A 371 15.57 -22.69 -11.73
C HIS A 371 15.36 -21.34 -12.41
N THR A 372 16.19 -21.02 -13.41
CA THR A 372 16.09 -19.72 -14.12
C THR A 372 14.89 -19.64 -15.06
N ASP A 373 14.31 -20.78 -15.42
CA ASP A 373 13.18 -20.90 -16.35
C ASP A 373 11.84 -21.14 -15.64
N LYS A 374 11.84 -21.16 -14.30
CA LYS A 374 10.66 -21.43 -13.47
C LYS A 374 10.35 -20.26 -12.54
N LEU A 375 9.12 -20.26 -12.03
CA LEU A 375 8.58 -19.23 -11.16
C LEU A 375 8.04 -19.88 -9.88
N GLY A 376 8.09 -19.14 -8.78
CA GLY A 376 7.54 -19.58 -7.50
C GLY A 376 6.03 -19.43 -7.47
N ILE A 377 5.34 -20.40 -6.88
CA ILE A 377 3.88 -20.41 -6.73
C ILE A 377 3.48 -20.18 -5.28
N TYR A 378 2.51 -19.28 -5.11
CA TYR A 378 2.07 -18.78 -3.82
C TYR A 378 0.55 -18.89 -3.71
N THR A 379 0.02 -19.17 -2.52
CA THR A 379 -1.43 -19.16 -2.31
C THR A 379 -1.96 -17.73 -2.30
N LYS A 380 -2.95 -17.40 -3.14
CA LYS A 380 -3.55 -16.06 -3.27
C LYS A 380 -4.45 -15.73 -2.08
N VAL A 381 -3.93 -15.01 -1.08
CA VAL A 381 -4.62 -14.79 0.21
C VAL A 381 -5.97 -14.07 0.06
N SER A 382 -6.12 -13.16 -0.93
CA SER A 382 -7.37 -12.43 -1.16
C SER A 382 -8.58 -13.33 -1.44
N ASN A 383 -8.36 -14.55 -1.96
CA ASN A 383 -9.42 -15.51 -2.23
C ASN A 383 -9.95 -16.20 -0.96
N TYR A 384 -9.22 -16.09 0.17
CA TYR A 384 -9.52 -16.82 1.41
C TYR A 384 -9.96 -15.91 2.56
N LEU A 385 -10.08 -14.60 2.34
CA LEU A 385 -10.42 -13.63 3.40
C LEU A 385 -11.72 -13.99 4.14
N GLU A 386 -12.77 -14.39 3.40
CA GLU A 386 -14.04 -14.81 3.99
C GLU A 386 -13.89 -16.08 4.85
N TRP A 387 -13.10 -17.05 4.39
CA TRP A 387 -12.80 -18.26 5.15
C TRP A 387 -12.00 -17.94 6.41
N ILE A 388 -10.97 -17.10 6.31
CA ILE A 388 -10.15 -16.66 7.44
C ILE A 388 -11.04 -16.02 8.51
N ASP A 389 -11.92 -15.11 8.12
CA ASP A 389 -12.84 -14.44 9.03
C ASP A 389 -13.85 -15.40 9.67
N SER A 390 -14.36 -16.38 8.90
CA SER A 390 -15.28 -17.39 9.43
C SER A 390 -14.63 -18.21 10.54
N VAL A 391 -13.40 -18.69 10.33
CA VAL A 391 -12.66 -19.51 11.29
C VAL A 391 -12.33 -18.70 12.56
N ARG A 392 -11.93 -17.43 12.42
CA ARG A 392 -11.66 -16.53 13.56
C ARG A 392 -12.91 -16.28 14.40
N LYS A 393 -14.07 -16.11 13.76
CA LYS A 393 -15.36 -15.89 14.44
C LYS A 393 -15.86 -17.13 15.18
N GLU A 394 -15.83 -18.30 14.53
CA GLU A 394 -16.26 -19.56 15.17
C GLU A 394 -15.46 -19.88 16.43
N ALA A 395 -14.18 -19.51 16.45
CA ALA A 395 -13.29 -19.76 17.57
C ALA A 395 -13.41 -18.76 18.73
N THR A 396 -14.11 -17.64 18.51
CA THR A 396 -14.39 -16.59 19.51
C THR A 396 -15.83 -16.67 20.05
N GLY A 397 -16.66 -17.57 19.51
CA GLY A 397 -17.98 -17.91 20.06
C GLY A 397 -17.90 -18.71 21.37
N PRO A 398 -18.96 -18.65 22.20
CA PRO A 398 -19.00 -19.22 23.55
C PRO A 398 -18.90 -20.74 23.62
#